data_AF-A0A0G1DTY6-F1
#
_entry.id   AF-A0A0G1DTY6-F1
#
_cell.length_a   1.000
_cell.length_b   1.000
_cell.length_c   1.000
_cell.angle_alpha   90.00
_cell.angle_beta   90.00
_cell.angle_gamma   90.00
#
_symmetry.space_group_name_H-M   'P 1'
#
loop_
_entity.id
_entity.type
_entity.pdbx_description
1 polymer ?
#
loop_
_entity_poly.entity_id
_entity_poly.type
_entity_poly.pdbx_seq_one_letter_code
_entity_poly.pdbx_strand_id
1 'polypeptide(L)'
;MPRAIAFTAVLYSLGVLPELIGSGRGLAEALKQKLPLTRFYLNFKVDIVWAGRFLNKENLELLTKINPAWRQVAEDVKLIEKNFRLKLGPKTDADFLHRNLTSNVYYLWRAKKPLNETISQSGKIRQSLG
;
A
#
# COMPACT_ATOMS: atom_id res chain seq x y z
N MET A 1 0.41 -0.59 -21.51
CA MET A 1 0.55 -0.40 -20.04
C MET A 1 -0.54 0.55 -19.57
N PRO A 2 -1.11 0.37 -18.36
CA PRO A 2 -2.06 1.33 -17.80
C PRO A 2 -1.39 2.69 -17.54
N ARG A 3 -2.18 3.78 -17.54
CA ARG A 3 -1.71 5.10 -17.11
C ARG A 3 -1.42 5.10 -15.61
N ALA A 4 -0.47 5.91 -15.15
CA ALA A 4 -0.04 6.00 -13.75
C ALA A 4 -1.22 6.19 -12.78
N ILE A 5 -2.12 7.14 -13.06
CA ILE A 5 -3.31 7.40 -12.21
C ILE A 5 -4.19 6.15 -12.07
N ALA A 6 -4.44 5.43 -13.16
CA ALA A 6 -5.26 4.22 -13.13
C ALA A 6 -4.56 3.10 -12.37
N PHE A 7 -3.25 2.98 -12.51
CA PHE A 7 -2.44 2.02 -11.77
C PHE A 7 -2.49 2.28 -10.25
N THR A 8 -2.24 3.53 -9.83
CA THR A 8 -2.32 3.93 -8.43
C THR A 8 -3.73 3.74 -7.87
N ALA A 9 -4.77 4.12 -8.63
CA ALA A 9 -6.16 3.98 -8.21
C ALA A 9 -6.52 2.52 -7.89
N VAL A 10 -6.17 1.59 -8.77
CA VAL A 10 -6.44 0.15 -8.58
C VAL A 10 -5.76 -0.37 -7.32
N LEU A 11 -4.48 -0.03 -7.15
CA LEU A 11 -3.66 -0.49 -6.04
C LEU A 11 -4.17 0.05 -4.69
N TYR A 12 -4.35 1.36 -4.58
CA TYR A 12 -4.91 1.98 -3.37
C TYR A 12 -6.32 1.45 -3.06
N SER A 13 -7.16 1.21 -4.07
CA SER A 13 -8.49 0.65 -3.86
C SER A 13 -8.48 -0.82 -3.40
N LEU A 14 -7.42 -1.57 -3.67
CA LEU A 14 -7.18 -2.89 -3.05
C LEU A 14 -6.51 -2.79 -1.68
N GLY A 15 -6.11 -1.59 -1.26
CA GLY A 15 -5.37 -1.35 -0.02
C GLY A 15 -3.92 -1.81 -0.09
N VAL A 16 -3.35 -1.93 -1.30
CA VAL A 16 -1.93 -2.23 -1.50
C VAL A 16 -1.28 -1.04 -2.19
N LEU A 17 -0.29 -0.44 -1.55
CA LEU A 17 0.27 0.83 -2.01
C LEU A 17 1.42 0.62 -2.99
N PRO A 18 1.44 1.28 -4.16
CA PRO A 18 2.56 1.19 -5.10
C PRO A 18 3.89 1.62 -4.48
N GLU A 19 3.86 2.57 -3.54
CA GLU A 19 5.03 3.08 -2.81
C GLU A 19 5.72 1.99 -1.98
N LEU A 20 5.01 0.92 -1.62
CA LEU A 20 5.56 -0.18 -0.82
C LEU A 20 6.14 -1.30 -1.70
N ILE A 21 5.83 -1.33 -2.99
CA ILE A 21 6.30 -2.37 -3.90
C ILE A 21 7.79 -2.15 -4.18
N GLY A 22 8.63 -3.09 -3.73
CA GLY A 22 10.09 -3.04 -3.89
C GLY A 22 10.81 -2.14 -2.90
N SER A 23 10.13 -1.17 -2.27
CA SER A 23 10.74 -0.23 -1.33
C SER A 23 11.35 -0.88 -0.08
N GLY A 24 10.79 -2.00 0.39
CA GLY A 24 11.34 -2.70 1.55
C GLY A 24 12.64 -3.43 1.26
N ARG A 25 12.69 -4.21 0.18
CA ARG A 25 13.93 -4.84 -0.30
C ARG A 25 14.98 -3.80 -0.72
N GLY A 26 14.55 -2.75 -1.41
CA GLY A 26 15.42 -1.63 -1.79
C GLY A 26 16.03 -0.92 -0.57
N LEU A 27 15.22 -0.63 0.45
CA LEU A 27 15.69 -0.07 1.71
C LEU A 27 16.69 -1.00 2.42
N ALA A 28 16.39 -2.30 2.48
CA ALA A 28 17.26 -3.27 3.13
C ALA A 28 18.64 -3.34 2.44
N GLU A 29 18.67 -3.34 1.10
CA GLU A 29 19.92 -3.35 0.35
C GLU A 29 20.68 -2.02 0.49
N ALA A 30 20.00 -0.88 0.47
CA ALA A 30 20.61 0.42 0.68
C ALA A 30 21.27 0.53 2.07
N LEU A 31 20.63 0.01 3.11
CA LEU A 31 21.19 -0.05 4.47
C LEU A 31 22.40 -0.99 4.55
N LYS A 32 22.34 -2.15 3.88
CA LYS A 32 23.45 -3.10 3.79
C LYS A 32 24.69 -2.47 3.14
N GLN A 33 24.48 -1.67 2.09
CA GLN A 33 25.55 -0.93 1.39
C GLN A 33 25.95 0.38 2.10
N LYS A 34 25.33 0.72 3.24
CA LYS A 34 25.56 1.98 3.98
C LYS A 34 25.33 3.23 3.13
N LEU A 35 24.38 3.17 2.20
CA LEU A 35 24.03 4.32 1.36
C LEU A 35 23.34 5.41 2.20
N PRO A 36 23.72 6.69 2.05
CA PRO A 36 23.13 7.79 2.82
C PRO A 36 21.76 8.17 2.24
N LEU A 37 20.74 7.33 2.42
CA LEU A 37 19.41 7.52 1.83
C LEU A 37 18.80 8.89 2.16
N THR A 38 18.97 9.36 3.41
CA THR A 38 18.47 10.66 3.86
C THR A 38 19.13 11.86 3.18
N ARG A 39 20.33 11.67 2.61
CA ARG A 39 21.01 12.70 1.80
C ARG A 39 20.34 12.88 0.45
N PHE A 40 19.82 11.80 -0.13
CA PHE A 40 19.19 11.83 -1.46
C PHE A 40 17.68 12.01 -1.40
N TYR A 41 17.06 11.51 -0.34
CA TYR A 41 15.62 11.59 -0.14
C TYR A 41 15.29 11.77 1.33
N LEU A 42 15.21 13.03 1.74
CA LEU A 42 14.94 13.44 3.12
C LEU A 42 13.63 12.86 3.66
N ASN A 43 12.57 12.90 2.83
CA ASN A 43 11.21 12.55 3.25
C ASN A 43 10.85 11.08 3.07
N PHE A 44 11.77 10.21 2.63
CA PHE A 44 11.46 8.81 2.33
C PHE A 44 10.70 8.09 3.46
N LYS A 45 11.16 8.25 4.70
CA LYS A 45 10.49 7.64 5.86
C LYS A 45 9.11 8.24 6.09
N VAL A 46 8.95 9.55 5.93
CA VAL A 46 7.67 10.25 6.13
C VAL A 46 6.66 9.77 5.09
N ASP A 47 7.07 9.71 3.83
CA ASP A 47 6.20 9.35 2.71
C ASP A 47 5.78 7.88 2.80
N ILE A 48 6.70 6.97 3.12
CA ILE A 48 6.38 5.55 3.34
C ILE A 48 5.45 5.34 4.52
N VAL A 49 5.66 6.08 5.62
CA VAL A 49 4.79 5.98 6.81
C VAL A 49 3.40 6.54 6.51
N TRP A 50 3.32 7.64 5.76
CA TRP A 50 2.05 8.24 5.37
C TRP A 50 1.26 7.32 4.43
N ALA A 51 1.91 6.85 3.36
CA ALA A 51 1.37 5.87 2.42
C ALA A 51 0.89 4.61 3.19
N GLY A 52 1.73 4.07 4.07
CA GLY A 52 1.41 2.88 4.86
C GLY A 52 0.19 3.00 5.77
N ARG A 53 -0.38 4.19 5.98
CA ARG A 53 -1.67 4.36 6.70
C ARG A 53 -2.84 3.74 5.93
N PHE A 54 -2.77 3.73 4.61
CA PHE A 54 -3.83 3.18 3.75
C PHE A 54 -3.64 1.69 3.44
N LEU A 55 -2.64 1.04 4.05
CA LEU A 55 -2.34 -0.36 3.84
C LEU A 55 -3.41 -1.25 4.49
N ASN A 56 -4.02 -2.12 3.70
CA ASN A 56 -4.89 -3.19 4.17
C ASN A 56 -4.10 -4.51 4.14
N LYS A 57 -3.56 -4.89 5.30
CA LYS A 57 -2.76 -6.11 5.44
C LYS A 57 -3.57 -7.37 5.22
N GLU A 58 -4.84 -7.36 5.63
CA GLU A 58 -5.74 -8.49 5.43
C GLU A 58 -5.96 -8.75 3.95
N ASN A 59 -6.22 -7.69 3.16
CA ASN A 59 -6.30 -7.81 1.71
C ASN A 59 -4.99 -8.30 1.10
N LEU A 60 -3.84 -7.78 1.56
CA LEU A 60 -2.54 -8.23 1.06
C LEU A 60 -2.32 -9.73 1.31
N GLU A 61 -2.67 -10.23 2.50
CA GLU A 61 -2.63 -11.65 2.81
C GLU A 61 -3.55 -12.47 1.89
N LEU A 62 -4.77 -12.00 1.65
CA LEU A 62 -5.71 -12.65 0.72
C LEU A 62 -5.17 -12.66 -0.72
N LEU A 63 -4.58 -11.56 -1.18
CA LEU A 63 -3.97 -11.43 -2.50
C LEU A 63 -2.80 -12.41 -2.68
N THR A 64 -2.00 -12.66 -1.63
CA THR A 64 -0.90 -13.65 -1.68
C THR A 64 -1.38 -15.09 -1.95
N LYS A 65 -2.64 -15.39 -1.62
CA LYS A 65 -3.27 -16.69 -1.92
C LYS A 65 -3.73 -16.79 -3.37
N ILE A 66 -3.98 -15.65 -4.03
CA ILE A 66 -4.41 -15.60 -5.44
C ILE A 66 -3.20 -15.62 -6.37
N ASN A 67 -2.20 -14.79 -6.08
CA ASN A 67 -0.99 -14.70 -6.89
C ASN A 67 0.26 -14.63 -5.99
N PRO A 68 1.21 -15.56 -6.12
CA PRO A 68 2.46 -15.57 -5.36
C PRO A 68 3.29 -14.28 -5.47
N ALA A 69 3.14 -13.48 -6.53
CA ALA A 69 3.83 -12.20 -6.70
C ALA A 69 3.60 -11.25 -5.52
N TRP A 70 2.42 -11.29 -4.89
CA TRP A 70 2.10 -10.46 -3.72
C TRP A 70 2.90 -10.82 -2.47
N ARG A 71 3.53 -12.01 -2.42
CA ARG A 71 4.43 -12.38 -1.31
C ARG A 71 5.63 -11.46 -1.21
N GLN A 72 6.14 -10.98 -2.34
CA GLN A 72 7.24 -10.02 -2.37
C GLN A 72 6.82 -8.68 -1.77
N VAL A 73 5.58 -8.24 -2.05
CA VAL A 73 5.05 -7.00 -1.45
C VAL A 73 4.83 -7.17 0.06
N ALA A 74 4.35 -8.34 0.50
CA ALA A 74 4.25 -8.65 1.93
C ALA A 74 5.63 -8.68 2.62
N GLU A 75 6.66 -9.16 1.94
CA GLU A 75 8.05 -9.07 2.40
C GLU A 75 8.54 -7.62 2.46
N ASP A 76 8.25 -6.81 1.45
CA ASP A 76 8.62 -5.38 1.43
C ASP A 76 8.01 -4.64 2.64
N VAL A 77 6.73 -4.88 2.95
CA VAL A 77 6.07 -4.35 4.15
C VAL A 77 6.82 -4.76 5.42
N LYS A 78 7.13 -6.06 5.57
CA LYS A 78 7.85 -6.56 6.76
C LYS A 78 9.23 -5.94 6.92
N LEU A 79 9.98 -5.78 5.82
CA LEU A 79 11.30 -5.16 5.83
C LEU A 79 11.23 -3.68 6.22
N ILE A 80 10.25 -2.94 5.70
CA ILE A 80 10.02 -1.54 6.08
C ILE A 80 9.74 -1.44 7.58
N GLU A 81 8.80 -2.24 8.09
CA GLU A 81 8.44 -2.25 9.52
C GLU A 81 9.63 -2.59 10.42
N LYS A 82 10.43 -3.59 10.04
CA LYS A 82 11.64 -3.99 10.76
C LYS A 82 12.69 -2.87 10.76
N ASN A 83 12.99 -2.29 9.59
CA ASN A 83 14.03 -1.27 9.44
C ASN A 83 13.64 0.05 10.12
N PHE A 84 12.36 0.42 10.08
CA PHE A 84 11.86 1.65 10.72
C PHE A 84 11.39 1.47 12.16
N ARG A 85 11.37 0.22 12.67
CA ARG A 85 10.88 -0.14 14.01
C ARG A 85 9.47 0.39 14.29
N LEU A 86 8.57 0.21 13.33
CA LEU A 86 7.18 0.66 13.42
C LEU A 86 6.25 -0.35 12.77
N LYS A 87 4.94 -0.21 13.01
CA LYS A 87 3.91 -0.94 12.26
C LYS A 87 3.21 0.01 11.30
N LEU A 88 3.13 -0.40 10.03
CA LEU A 88 2.30 0.23 9.00
C LEU A 88 0.85 -0.22 9.19
N GLY A 89 -0.08 0.65 8.82
CA GLY A 89 -1.52 0.43 8.94
C GLY A 89 -2.26 1.70 9.38
N PRO A 90 -3.60 1.63 9.41
CA PRO A 90 -4.47 2.76 9.74
C PRO A 90 -4.22 3.30 11.14
N LYS A 91 -4.32 4.62 11.30
CA LYS A 91 -4.10 5.32 12.58
C LYS A 91 -5.26 6.22 12.99
N THR A 92 -6.02 6.75 12.05
CA THR A 92 -7.19 7.60 12.31
C THR A 92 -8.47 6.94 11.82
N ASP A 93 -9.62 7.44 12.26
CA ASP A 93 -10.93 6.96 11.82
C ASP A 93 -11.07 6.97 10.30
N ALA A 94 -10.57 8.03 9.64
CA ALA A 94 -10.53 8.12 8.19
C ALA A 94 -9.72 6.96 7.56
N ASP A 95 -8.56 6.61 8.12
CA ASP A 95 -7.75 5.49 7.62
C ASP A 95 -8.49 4.16 7.81
N PHE A 96 -9.18 3.97 8.94
CA PHE A 96 -9.98 2.77 9.20
C PHE A 96 -11.18 2.66 8.25
N LEU A 97 -11.85 3.78 7.96
CA LEU A 97 -12.90 3.84 6.95
C LEU A 97 -12.35 3.48 5.56
N HIS A 98 -11.16 3.99 5.20
CA HIS A 98 -10.50 3.60 3.97
C HIS A 98 -10.20 2.09 3.94
N ARG A 99 -9.62 1.53 5.01
CA ARG A 99 -9.38 0.08 5.12
C ARG A 99 -10.66 -0.72 4.89
N ASN A 100 -11.78 -0.33 5.50
CA ASN A 100 -13.07 -1.00 5.31
C ASN A 100 -13.55 -0.93 3.86
N LEU A 101 -13.43 0.24 3.21
CA LEU A 101 -13.78 0.39 1.79
C LEU A 101 -12.90 -0.49 0.90
N THR A 102 -11.60 -0.58 1.15
CA THR A 102 -10.71 -1.46 0.38
C THR A 102 -11.04 -2.95 0.56
N SER A 103 -11.47 -3.36 1.76
CA SER A 103 -12.00 -4.73 1.98
C SER A 103 -13.24 -4.97 1.13
N ASN A 104 -14.17 -3.99 1.08
CA ASN A 104 -15.36 -4.09 0.23
C ASN A 104 -14.98 -4.19 -1.26
N VAL A 105 -14.03 -3.38 -1.73
CA VAL A 105 -13.54 -3.47 -3.12
C VAL A 105 -13.02 -4.87 -3.43
N TYR A 106 -12.21 -5.47 -2.55
CA TYR A 106 -11.70 -6.82 -2.74
C TYR A 106 -12.84 -7.85 -2.91
N TYR A 107 -13.82 -7.86 -2.00
CA TYR A 107 -14.92 -8.83 -2.07
C TYR A 107 -15.86 -8.58 -3.25
N LEU A 108 -16.18 -7.33 -3.57
CA LEU A 108 -16.99 -6.98 -4.74
C LEU A 108 -16.28 -7.40 -6.03
N TRP A 109 -14.96 -7.21 -6.12
CA TRP A 109 -14.17 -7.64 -7.27
C TRP A 109 -14.22 -9.16 -7.42
N ARG A 110 -14.04 -9.92 -6.33
CA ARG A 110 -14.16 -11.38 -6.33
C ARG A 110 -15.56 -11.86 -6.73
N ALA A 111 -16.60 -11.11 -6.35
CA ALA A 111 -17.99 -11.38 -6.70
C ALA A 111 -18.40 -10.85 -8.08
N LYS A 112 -17.48 -10.23 -8.84
CA LYS A 112 -17.74 -9.58 -10.14
C LYS A 112 -18.87 -8.55 -10.08
N LYS A 113 -18.97 -7.83 -8.95
CA LYS A 113 -19.94 -6.75 -8.72
C LYS A 113 -19.36 -5.39 -9.11
N PRO A 114 -20.20 -4.36 -9.35
CA PRO A 114 -19.73 -3.01 -9.64
C PRO A 114 -18.83 -2.46 -8.53
N LEU A 115 -17.76 -1.76 -8.92
CA LEU A 115 -16.73 -1.22 -8.01
C LEU A 115 -16.65 0.32 -8.00
N ASN A 116 -17.28 0.97 -8.98
CA ASN A 116 -17.16 2.40 -9.27
C ASN A 116 -17.43 3.28 -8.04
N GLU A 117 -18.50 3.01 -7.30
CA GLU A 117 -18.86 3.81 -6.12
C GLU A 117 -17.85 3.62 -4.98
N THR A 118 -17.48 2.37 -4.67
CA THR A 118 -16.55 2.07 -3.58
C THR A 118 -15.15 2.59 -3.86
N ILE A 119 -14.68 2.50 -5.12
CA ILE A 119 -13.41 3.10 -5.56
C ILE A 119 -13.45 4.62 -5.39
N SER A 120 -14.53 5.27 -5.84
CA SER A 120 -14.70 6.73 -5.71
C SER A 120 -14.71 7.18 -4.24
N GLN A 121 -15.44 6.47 -3.37
CA GLN A 121 -15.46 6.76 -1.93
C GLN A 121 -14.08 6.58 -1.30
N SER A 122 -13.34 5.52 -1.65
CA SER A 122 -11.96 5.33 -1.16
C SER A 122 -11.05 6.49 -1.58
N GLY A 123 -11.23 6.99 -2.81
CA GLY A 123 -10.47 8.11 -3.37
C GLY A 123 -10.72 9.42 -2.64
N LYS A 124 -11.97 9.67 -2.24
CA LYS A 124 -12.33 10.86 -1.45
C LYS A 124 -11.60 10.92 -0.11
N ILE A 125 -11.43 9.77 0.57
CA ILE A 125 -10.74 9.73 1.87
C ILE A 125 -9.26 10.08 1.73
N ARG A 126 -8.58 9.55 0.71
CA ARG A 126 -7.17 9.87 0.43
C ARG A 126 -6.98 11.16 -0.38
N GLN A 127 -8.07 11.88 -0.67
CA GLN A 127 -8.11 13.12 -1.46
C GLN A 127 -7.52 13.01 -2.87
N SER A 128 -7.40 11.79 -3.41
CA SER A 128 -6.99 11.54 -4.79
C SER A 128 -7.53 10.21 -5.30
N LEU A 129 -7.83 10.12 -6.61
CA LEU A 129 -8.09 8.83 -7.23
C LEU A 129 -6.80 8.04 -7.45
N GLY A 130 -5.66 8.69 -7.67
CA GLY A 130 -4.36 8.06 -7.86
C GLY A 130 -3.22 9.08 -7.88
#